data_AF-A0A2N3DNN6-F1
#
_entry.id   AF-A0A2N3DNN6-F1
#
_cell.length_a   1.000
_cell.length_b   1.000
_cell.length_c   1.000
_cell.angle_alpha   90.00
_cell.angle_beta   90.00
_cell.angle_gamma   90.00
#
_symmetry.space_group_name_H-M   'P 1'
#
loop_
_entity.id
_entity.type
_entity.pdbx_description
1 polymer ?
#
loop_
_entity_poly.entity_id
_entity_poly.type
_entity_poly.pdbx_seq_one_letter_code
_entity_poly.pdbx_strand_id
1 'polypeptide(L)' 'VTSGGFSPTLGAPIAMAYVASEHAAIGTALEVEVRGKRLAATVSPTPFVPHRYFRGS' A
#
# COMPACT_ATOMS: atom_id res chain seq x y z
N VAL A 1 -7.31 -6.38 -4.47
CA VAL A 1 -6.11 -5.61 -4.87
C VAL A 1 -6.29 -5.15 -6.30
N THR A 2 -6.10 -3.86 -6.58
CA THR A 2 -6.25 -3.29 -7.94
C THR A 2 -4.91 -3.13 -8.64
N SER A 3 -3.86 -2.73 -7.91
CA SER A 3 -2.49 -2.68 -8.41
C SER A 3 -1.52 -3.07 -7.30
N GLY A 4 -0.34 -3.57 -7.65
CA GLY A 4 0.68 -3.93 -6.67
C GLY A 4 1.97 -4.42 -7.30
N GLY A 5 3.04 -4.38 -6.51
CA GLY A 5 4.38 -4.75 -6.93
C GLY A 5 5.41 -4.59 -5.82
N PHE A 6 6.65 -5.00 -6.08
CA PHE A 6 7.75 -4.72 -5.18
C PHE A 6 8.25 -3.29 -5.39
N SER A 7 8.37 -2.50 -4.32
CA SER A 7 8.98 -1.17 -4.35
C SER A 7 10.47 -1.29 -4.02
N PRO A 8 11.40 -1.08 -4.97
CA PRO A 8 12.83 -1.12 -4.69
C PRO A 8 13.26 -0.04 -3.69
N THR A 9 12.63 1.15 -3.75
CA THR A 9 12.92 2.27 -2.85
C THR A 9 12.58 1.95 -1.39
N LEU A 10 11.50 1.19 -1.16
CA LEU A 10 11.07 0.81 0.18
C LEU A 10 11.60 -0.57 0.60
N GLY A 11 12.19 -1.32 -0.33
CA GLY A 11 12.60 -2.71 -0.08
C GLY A 11 11.44 -3.64 0.29
N ALA A 12 10.19 -3.29 -0.07
CA ALA A 12 9.00 -3.99 0.40
C ALA A 12 7.91 -4.08 -0.69
N PRO A 13 7.04 -5.12 -0.64
CA PRO A 13 5.82 -5.16 -1.44
C PRO A 13 4.86 -4.04 -1.05
N ILE A 14 4.29 -3.35 -2.05
CA ILE A 14 3.24 -2.36 -1.89
C ILE A 14 2.08 -2.65 -2.84
N ALA A 15 0.88 -2.22 -2.46
CA ALA A 15 -0.32 -2.43 -3.25
C ALA A 15 -1.37 -1.34 -2.98
N MET A 16 -2.25 -1.14 -3.96
CA MET A 16 -3.49 -0.39 -3.82
C MET A 16 -4.67 -1.35 -3.90
N ALA A 17 -5.71 -1.09 -3.12
CA ALA A 17 -6.92 -1.90 -3.10
C ALA A 17 -8.12 -1.08 -2.60
N TYR A 18 -9.32 -1.51 -2.96
CA TYR A 18 -10.54 -1.13 -2.27
C TYR A 18 -10.76 -2.05 -1.07
N VAL A 19 -11.26 -1.47 0.01
CA VAL A 19 -11.70 -2.15 1.23
C VAL A 19 -13.04 -1.56 1.68
N ALA A 20 -13.77 -2.28 2.54
CA ALA A 20 -14.92 -1.69 3.23
C ALA A 20 -14.47 -0.47 4.05
N SER A 21 -15.35 0.53 4.19
CA SER A 21 -15.03 1.80 4.86
C SER A 21 -14.54 1.62 6.30
N GLU A 22 -15.11 0.66 7.02
CA GLU A 22 -14.71 0.25 8.37
C GLU A 22 -13.26 -0.25 8.49
N HIS A 23 -12.63 -0.61 7.37
CA HIS A 23 -11.25 -1.09 7.32
C HIS A 23 -10.27 -0.09 6.70
N ALA A 24 -10.73 1.12 6.34
CA ALA A 24 -9.92 2.09 5.58
C ALA A 24 -9.00 2.97 6.45
N ALA A 25 -9.07 2.86 7.78
CA ALA A 25 -8.25 3.67 8.66
C ALA A 25 -6.76 3.31 8.54
N ILE A 26 -5.88 4.31 8.56
CA ILE A 26 -4.42 4.10 8.55
C ILE A 26 -4.01 3.27 9.77
N GLY A 27 -3.12 2.29 9.56
CA GLY A 27 -2.68 1.36 10.59
C GLY A 27 -3.57 0.13 10.74
N THR A 28 -4.71 0.06 10.05
CA THR A 28 -5.59 -1.12 10.09
C THR A 28 -4.85 -2.35 9.54
N ALA A 29 -4.80 -3.42 10.34
CA ALA A 29 -4.25 -4.70 9.93
C ALA A 29 -5.22 -5.42 8.98
N LEU A 30 -4.69 -6.00 7.91
CA LEU A 30 -5.43 -6.73 6.89
C LEU A 30 -4.70 -8.03 6.55
N GLU A 31 -5.43 -8.99 5.99
CA GLU A 31 -4.84 -10.12 5.29
C GLU A 31 -5.08 -9.98 3.79
N VAL A 32 -4.08 -10.36 2.99
CA VAL A 32 -4.17 -10.38 1.52
C VAL A 32 -3.79 -11.75 1.03
N GLU A 33 -4.59 -12.29 0.12
CA GLU A 33 -4.25 -13.54 -0.55
C GLU A 33 -3.33 -13.29 -1.74
N VAL A 34 -2.15 -13.90 -1.72
CA VAL A 34 -1.17 -13.86 -2.80
C VAL A 34 -0.82 -15.29 -3.20
N ARG A 35 -1.29 -15.70 -4.39
CA ARG A 35 -1.03 -17.05 -4.95
C ARG A 35 -1.39 -18.17 -3.97
N GLY A 36 -2.58 -18.08 -3.35
CA GLY A 36 -3.09 -19.07 -2.40
C GLY A 36 -2.50 -18.99 -0.98
N LYS A 37 -1.66 -17.99 -0.68
CA LYS A 37 -1.14 -17.75 0.67
C LYS A 37 -1.71 -16.46 1.24
N ARG A 38 -2.15 -16.49 2.49
CA ARG A 38 -2.52 -15.27 3.22
C ARG A 38 -1.29 -14.60 3.78
N LEU A 39 -1.14 -13.32 3.51
CA LEU A 39 -0.04 -12.48 3.99
C LEU A 39 -0.62 -11.31 4.77
N ALA A 40 0.02 -10.95 5.87
CA ALA A 40 -0.35 -9.74 6.61
C ALA A 40 -0.03 -8.49 5.77
N ALA A 41 -0.93 -7.51 5.84
CA ALA A 41 -0.75 -6.17 5.30
C ALA A 41 -1.28 -5.14 6.28
N THR A 42 -0.97 -3.88 6.02
CA THR A 42 -1.41 -2.76 6.85
C THR A 42 -1.80 -1.62 5.95
N VAL A 43 -2.93 -0.98 6.24
CA VAL A 43 -3.33 0.24 5.56
C VAL A 43 -2.31 1.33 5.87
N SER A 44 -1.71 1.90 4.84
CA SER A 44 -0.60 2.85 4.94
C SER A 44 -0.96 4.15 4.23
N PRO A 45 -0.49 5.32 4.72
CA PRO A 45 -0.71 6.58 4.03
C PRO A 45 -0.09 6.60 2.65
N THR A 46 -0.67 7.41 1.77
CA THR A 46 -0.13 7.72 0.44
C THR A 46 0.43 9.16 0.41
N PRO A 47 1.42 9.44 -0.46
CA PRO A 47 2.13 8.50 -1.31
C PRO A 47 3.12 7.63 -0.51
N PHE A 48 3.34 6.39 -0.94
CA PHE A 48 4.28 5.47 -0.26
C PHE A 48 5.73 5.97 -0.26
N VAL A 49 6.09 6.78 -1.26
CA VAL A 49 7.38 7.46 -1.34
C VAL A 49 7.10 8.95 -1.59
N PRO A 50 7.75 9.88 -0.87
CA PRO A 50 7.52 11.31 -1.05
C PRO A 50 7.79 11.74 -2.49
N HIS A 51 6.87 12.53 -3.05
CA HIS A 51 7.09 13.15 -4.34
C HIS A 51 8.20 14.20 -4.25
N ARG A 52 9.14 14.18 -5.22
CA ARG A 52 10.21 15.17 -5.37
C ARG A 52 9.94 16.05 -6.59
N TYR A 53 8.73 16.58 -6.68
CA TYR A 53 8.36 17.45 -7.78
C TYR A 53 9.14 18.76 -7.72
N PHE A 54 9.66 19.20 -8.86
CA PHE A 54 10.13 20.56 -9.00
C PHE A 54 8.93 21.51 -8.86
N ARG A 55 9.05 22.48 -7.96
CA ARG A 55 8.09 23.56 -7.77
C ARG A 55 8.86 24.84 -8.04
N GLY A 56 8.75 25.37 -9.26
CA GLY A 56 9.45 26.60 -9.64
C GLY A 56 9.12 27.76 -8.71
N SER A 57 10.04 28.71 -8.61
CA SER A 57 9.84 30.03 -7.99
C SER A 57 9.23 31.01 -8.97
#